data_AF-A0A2D5QBN6-F1
#
_entry.id   AF-A0A2D5QBN6-F1
#
_cell.length_a   1.000
_cell.length_b   1.000
_cell.length_c   1.000
_cell.angle_alpha   90.00
_cell.angle_beta   90.00
_cell.angle_gamma   90.00
#
_symmetry.space_group_name_H-M   'P 1'
#
loop_
_entity.id
_entity.type
_entity.pdbx_description
1 polymer ?
#
loop_
_entity_poly.entity_id
_entity_poly.type
_entity_poly.pdbx_seq_one_letter_code
_entity_poly.pdbx_strand_id
1 'polypeptide(L)'
;MVNTQSDFIPESPVEKFGMILVGLFFFCFGLPFTMVPFMLLSSGAFDIDYLGVSIFMLAFASPFFLAGIGMNFMGLRMISRAIITSEDSMMNNDTVPISTLEEWEGMNMDVEVGPIWSHEDYLIRKDREWANAIPGWELTGQWRTTVPGKMSVVGYKK
;
A
#
# COMPACT_ATOMS: atom_id res chain seq x y z
N MET A 1 -5.49 24.24 -7.57
CA MET A 1 -5.25 23.27 -8.65
C MET A 1 -4.46 22.12 -8.04
N VAL A 2 -5.17 21.09 -7.57
CA VAL A 2 -4.52 19.86 -7.10
C VAL A 2 -4.10 19.14 -8.36
N ASN A 3 -2.79 19.09 -8.61
CA ASN A 3 -2.23 18.29 -9.68
C ASN A 3 -2.42 16.84 -9.25
N THR A 4 -3.52 16.22 -9.71
CA THR A 4 -3.69 14.77 -9.66
C THR A 4 -2.60 14.22 -10.56
N GLN A 5 -1.39 14.04 -10.00
CA GLN A 5 -0.44 13.09 -10.54
C GLN A 5 -1.26 11.81 -10.69
N SER A 6 -1.42 11.37 -11.93
CA SER A 6 -1.94 10.06 -12.25
C SER A 6 -1.04 9.06 -11.52
N ASP A 7 -1.41 8.73 -10.28
CA ASP A 7 -0.85 7.62 -9.56
C ASP A 7 -1.06 6.43 -10.49
N PHE A 8 0.06 5.88 -10.95
CA PHE A 8 0.11 4.77 -11.87
C PHE A 8 -0.40 3.53 -11.14
N ILE A 9 -1.72 3.44 -11.03
CA ILE A 9 -2.45 2.29 -10.52
C ILE A 9 -2.64 1.38 -11.74
N PRO A 10 -2.02 0.19 -11.78
CA PRO A 10 -2.20 -0.73 -12.90
C PRO A 10 -3.65 -1.20 -12.98
N GLU A 11 -4.27 -0.95 -14.13
CA GLU A 11 -5.64 -1.37 -14.42
C GLU A 11 -5.65 -2.82 -14.94
N SER A 12 -4.54 -3.30 -15.52
CA SER A 12 -4.45 -4.64 -16.14
C SER A 12 -3.34 -5.54 -15.55
N PRO A 13 -3.52 -6.88 -15.57
CA PRO A 13 -2.49 -7.84 -15.13
C PRO A 13 -1.14 -7.69 -15.85
N VAL A 14 -1.16 -7.28 -17.13
CA VAL A 14 0.04 -7.09 -17.95
C VAL A 14 0.86 -5.89 -17.46
N GLU A 15 0.19 -4.80 -17.07
CA GLU A 15 0.86 -3.63 -16.48
C GLU A 15 1.46 -3.94 -15.11
N LYS A 16 0.77 -4.76 -14.29
CA LYS A 16 1.31 -5.26 -13.01
C LYS A 16 2.58 -6.07 -13.23
N PHE A 17 2.53 -7.00 -14.18
CA PHE A 17 3.69 -7.81 -14.52
C PHE A 17 4.85 -6.96 -15.04
N GLY A 18 4.54 -5.96 -15.88
CA GLY A 18 5.50 -4.96 -16.35
C GLY A 18 6.16 -4.18 -15.20
N MET A 19 5.38 -3.69 -14.24
CA MET A 19 5.89 -3.00 -13.05
C MET A 19 6.77 -3.87 -12.18
N ILE A 20 6.38 -5.13 -11.96
CA ILE A 20 7.16 -6.08 -11.18
C ILE A 20 8.48 -6.36 -11.88
N LEU A 21 8.46 -6.58 -13.21
CA LEU A 21 9.65 -6.85 -14.01
C LEU A 21 10.60 -5.64 -14.04
N VAL A 22 10.08 -4.44 -14.29
CA VAL A 22 10.88 -3.21 -14.29
C VAL A 22 11.39 -2.89 -12.88
N GLY A 23 10.60 -3.13 -11.83
CA GLY A 23 11.01 -2.99 -10.44
C GLY A 23 12.14 -3.96 -10.08
N LEU A 24 12.04 -5.22 -10.50
CA LEU A 24 13.08 -6.23 -10.32
C LEU A 24 14.35 -5.86 -11.10
N PHE A 25 14.21 -5.32 -12.31
CA PHE A 25 15.34 -4.80 -13.08
C PHE A 25 16.09 -3.70 -12.32
N PHE A 26 15.39 -2.67 -11.83
CA PHE A 26 16.03 -1.58 -11.07
C PHE A 26 16.64 -2.06 -9.75
N PHE A 27 15.99 -3.00 -9.08
CA PHE A 27 16.54 -3.62 -7.87
C PHE A 27 17.84 -4.38 -8.18
N CYS A 28 17.82 -5.31 -9.13
CA CYS A 28 19.01 -6.06 -9.51
C CYS A 28 20.13 -5.16 -10.06
N PHE A 29 19.78 -4.10 -10.79
CA PHE A 29 20.74 -3.12 -11.30
C PHE A 29 21.35 -2.27 -10.17
N GLY A 30 20.66 -2.05 -9.06
CA GLY A 30 21.16 -1.33 -7.88
C GLY A 30 22.21 -2.10 -7.07
N LEU A 31 22.15 -3.44 -7.05
CA LEU A 31 23.06 -4.31 -6.30
C LEU A 31 24.56 -4.08 -6.55
N PRO A 32 25.07 -4.05 -7.80
CA PRO A 32 26.50 -3.82 -8.04
C PRO A 32 26.97 -2.48 -7.46
N PHE A 33 26.15 -1.43 -7.53
CA PHE A 33 26.48 -0.11 -6.97
C PHE A 33 26.52 -0.11 -5.45
N THR A 34 25.60 -0.85 -4.79
CA THR A 34 25.66 -1.03 -3.33
C THR A 34 26.85 -1.86 -2.86
N MET A 35 27.42 -2.69 -3.73
CA MET A 35 28.60 -3.50 -3.43
C MET A 35 29.93 -2.78 -3.65
N VAL A 36 29.96 -1.62 -4.31
CA VAL A 36 31.20 -0.88 -4.61
C VAL A 36 32.09 -0.63 -3.39
N PRO A 37 31.57 -0.16 -2.23
CA PRO A 37 32.41 0.00 -1.04
C PRO A 37 33.04 -1.32 -0.58
N PHE A 38 32.29 -2.42 -0.65
CA PHE A 38 32.75 -3.75 -0.23
C PHE A 38 33.76 -4.36 -1.21
N MET A 39 33.60 -4.12 -2.50
CA MET A 39 34.56 -4.53 -3.53
C MET A 39 35.89 -3.79 -3.40
N LEU A 40 35.85 -2.50 -3.06
CA LEU A 40 37.06 -1.71 -2.79
C LEU A 40 37.76 -2.13 -1.49
N LEU A 41 37.00 -2.65 -0.54
CA LEU A 41 37.48 -3.13 0.76
C LEU A 41 37.75 -4.64 0.77
N SER A 42 38.14 -5.27 -0.36
CA SER A 42 38.25 -6.73 -0.53
C SER A 42 39.05 -7.52 0.54
N SER A 43 39.86 -6.88 1.40
CA SER A 43 40.52 -7.54 2.54
C SER A 43 39.71 -7.50 3.86
N GLY A 44 38.55 -6.83 3.88
CA GLY A 44 37.63 -6.76 5.01
C GLY A 44 38.11 -5.90 6.19
N ALA A 45 39.30 -5.32 6.13
CA ALA A 45 39.90 -4.54 7.20
C ALA A 45 40.13 -3.09 6.77
N PHE A 46 39.68 -2.15 7.61
CA PHE A 46 40.20 -0.79 7.58
C PHE A 46 41.65 -0.87 8.04
N ASP A 47 42.56 -0.64 7.11
CA ASP A 47 43.98 -0.64 7.42
C ASP A 47 44.27 0.61 8.27
N ILE A 48 44.47 0.43 9.57
CA ILE A 48 44.63 1.53 10.53
C ILE A 48 45.92 2.31 10.23
N ASP A 49 46.90 1.64 9.63
CA ASP A 49 48.16 2.22 9.18
C ASP A 49 47.97 3.11 7.93
N TYR A 50 46.89 2.91 7.16
CA TYR A 50 46.53 3.68 5.95
C TYR A 50 45.11 4.26 6.00
N LEU A 51 44.66 4.60 7.21
CA LEU A 51 43.29 5.04 7.50
C LEU A 51 42.82 6.20 6.62
N GLY A 52 43.72 7.15 6.30
CA GLY A 52 43.42 8.26 5.40
C GLY A 52 43.04 7.83 3.98
N VAL A 53 43.73 6.83 3.43
CA VAL A 53 43.47 6.31 2.08
C VAL A 53 42.19 5.49 2.06
N SER A 54 41.94 4.67 3.09
CA SER A 54 40.70 3.89 3.20
C SER A 54 39.45 4.76 3.34
N ILE A 55 39.52 5.82 4.17
CA ILE A 55 38.41 6.78 4.32
C ILE A 55 38.17 7.55 3.03
N PHE A 56 39.24 7.96 2.33
CA PHE A 56 39.13 8.63 1.04
C PHE A 56 38.44 7.75 -0.01
N MET A 57 38.82 6.48 -0.11
CA MET A 57 38.19 5.53 -1.04
C MET A 57 36.72 5.24 -0.68
N LEU A 58 36.40 5.16 0.62
CA LEU A 58 35.03 5.02 1.10
C LEU A 58 34.17 6.26 0.76
N ALA A 59 34.72 7.46 0.94
CA ALA A 59 34.05 8.71 0.58
C ALA A 59 33.83 8.81 -0.94
N PHE A 60 34.79 8.36 -1.74
CA PHE A 60 34.66 8.28 -3.19
C PHE A 60 33.63 7.22 -3.65
N ALA A 61 33.48 6.12 -2.92
CA ALA A 61 32.47 5.09 -3.17
C ALA A 61 31.05 5.48 -2.72
N SER A 62 30.93 6.41 -1.78
CA SER A 62 29.66 6.89 -1.22
C SER A 62 28.61 7.31 -2.26
N PRO A 63 28.91 8.12 -3.31
CA PRO A 63 27.92 8.47 -4.32
C PRO A 63 27.36 7.25 -5.07
N PHE A 64 28.18 6.24 -5.34
CA PHE A 64 27.73 4.99 -5.98
C PHE A 64 26.86 4.17 -5.03
N PHE A 65 27.25 4.09 -3.76
CA PHE A 65 26.47 3.39 -2.74
C PHE A 65 25.08 4.02 -2.54
N LEU A 66 24.99 5.35 -2.44
CA LEU A 66 23.71 6.06 -2.36
C LEU A 66 22.87 5.87 -3.63
N ALA A 67 23.50 5.95 -4.81
CA ALA A 67 22.79 5.69 -6.07
C ALA A 67 22.23 4.26 -6.12
N GLY A 68 23.01 3.27 -5.69
CA GLY A 68 22.58 1.88 -5.58
C GLY A 68 21.41 1.69 -4.62
N ILE A 69 21.47 2.29 -3.42
CA ILE A 69 20.35 2.28 -2.46
C ILE A 69 19.11 2.94 -3.07
N GLY A 70 19.28 4.06 -3.77
CA GLY A 70 18.19 4.75 -4.46
C GLY A 70 17.50 3.87 -5.49
N MET A 71 18.27 3.15 -6.31
CA MET A 71 17.74 2.24 -7.32
C MET A 71 17.06 1.01 -6.70
N ASN A 72 17.65 0.44 -5.63
CA ASN A 72 17.02 -0.65 -4.87
C ASN A 72 15.69 -0.22 -4.25
N PHE A 73 15.65 0.96 -3.64
CA PHE A 73 14.44 1.53 -3.05
C PHE A 73 13.36 1.80 -4.09
N MET A 74 13.74 2.37 -5.24
CA MET A 74 12.82 2.62 -6.34
C MET A 74 12.25 1.32 -6.91
N GLY A 75 13.09 0.30 -7.11
CA GLY A 75 12.67 -1.03 -7.55
C GLY A 75 11.70 -1.70 -6.58
N LEU A 76 12.05 -1.69 -5.29
CA LEU A 76 11.20 -2.30 -4.25
C LEU A 76 9.87 -1.58 -4.11
N ARG A 77 9.86 -0.23 -4.16
CA ARG A 77 8.62 0.55 -4.12
C ARG A 77 7.68 0.25 -5.29
N MET A 78 8.21 0.04 -6.49
CA MET A 78 7.38 -0.34 -7.64
C MET A 78 6.77 -1.73 -7.47
N ILE A 79 7.55 -2.70 -6.98
CA ILE A 79 7.05 -4.05 -6.69
C ILE A 79 5.98 -4.01 -5.58
N SER A 80 6.23 -3.29 -4.49
CA SER A 80 5.29 -3.18 -3.37
C SER A 80 3.96 -2.57 -3.80
N ARG A 81 3.98 -1.51 -4.63
CA ARG A 81 2.74 -0.91 -5.15
C ARG A 81 1.99 -1.87 -6.07
N ALA A 82 2.69 -2.59 -6.94
CA ALA A 82 2.05 -3.56 -7.84
C ALA A 82 1.37 -4.72 -7.09
N ILE A 83 1.97 -5.19 -5.98
CA ILE A 83 1.40 -6.27 -5.15
C ILE A 83 0.16 -5.78 -4.39
N ILE A 84 0.21 -4.62 -3.73
CA ILE A 84 -0.92 -4.10 -2.94
C ILE A 84 -2.16 -3.88 -3.83
N THR A 85 -1.98 -3.34 -5.04
CA THR A 85 -3.08 -3.19 -6.01
C THR A 85 -3.60 -4.53 -6.57
N SER A 86 -2.85 -5.62 -6.50
CA SER A 86 -3.32 -6.94 -6.96
C SER A 86 -4.35 -7.56 -6.00
N GLU A 87 -4.15 -7.39 -4.69
CA GLU A 87 -5.03 -7.90 -3.65
C GLU A 87 -6.45 -7.28 -3.75
N ASP A 88 -6.53 -5.95 -3.88
CA ASP A 88 -7.81 -5.24 -4.02
C ASP A 88 -8.59 -5.63 -5.30
N SER A 89 -7.89 -5.89 -6.41
CA SER A 89 -8.54 -6.32 -7.65
C SER A 89 -9.04 -7.76 -7.62
N MET A 90 -8.36 -8.65 -6.88
CA MET A 90 -8.81 -10.04 -6.72
C MET A 90 -9.99 -10.11 -5.76
N MET A 91 -10.06 -9.22 -4.76
CA MET A 91 -11.21 -9.08 -3.86
C MET A 91 -12.42 -8.38 -4.52
N ASN A 92 -12.25 -7.72 -5.67
CA ASN A 92 -13.30 -6.98 -6.38
C ASN A 92 -13.78 -7.67 -7.68
N ASN A 93 -13.02 -8.62 -8.22
CA ASN A 93 -13.44 -9.36 -9.42
C ASN A 93 -14.53 -10.42 -9.13
N ASP A 94 -14.93 -10.58 -7.87
CA ASP A 94 -16.08 -11.38 -7.46
C ASP A 94 -17.37 -10.55 -7.43
N THR A 95 -17.49 -9.52 -8.28
CA THR A 95 -18.77 -8.84 -8.56
C THR A 95 -19.72 -9.74 -9.35
N VAL A 96 -19.97 -10.92 -8.82
CA VAL A 96 -21.25 -11.59 -8.89
C VAL A 96 -22.30 -10.54 -8.46
N PRO A 97 -23.35 -10.27 -9.25
CA PRO A 97 -24.37 -9.32 -8.87
C PRO A 97 -24.82 -9.66 -7.44
N ILE A 98 -24.98 -8.66 -6.56
CA ILE A 98 -25.30 -8.84 -5.13
C ILE A 98 -26.50 -9.79 -4.92
N SER A 99 -27.38 -9.93 -5.92
CA SER A 99 -28.49 -10.89 -5.95
C SER A 99 -28.12 -12.36 -6.16
N THR A 100 -26.86 -12.69 -6.44
CA THR A 100 -26.39 -14.05 -6.83
C THR A 100 -25.21 -14.56 -6.01
N LEU A 101 -24.67 -13.76 -5.07
CA LEU A 101 -23.79 -14.29 -4.04
C LEU A 101 -24.64 -15.11 -3.07
N GLU A 102 -24.33 -16.40 -2.91
CA GLU A 102 -24.72 -17.10 -1.70
C GLU A 102 -24.24 -16.25 -0.52
N GLU A 103 -25.13 -15.91 0.38
CA GLU A 103 -24.86 -15.00 1.47
C GLU A 103 -23.91 -15.70 2.47
N TRP A 104 -22.59 -15.56 2.28
CA TRP A 104 -21.60 -16.22 3.12
C TRP A 104 -21.40 -15.48 4.45
N GLU A 105 -21.31 -16.22 5.56
CA GLU A 105 -20.91 -15.69 6.87
C GLU A 105 -19.50 -15.07 6.74
N GLY A 106 -19.39 -13.75 6.89
CA GLY A 106 -18.15 -12.99 6.77
C GLY A 106 -18.17 -11.80 5.81
N MET A 107 -19.23 -11.60 5.01
CA MET A 107 -19.33 -10.42 4.15
C MET A 107 -19.49 -9.14 4.96
N ASN A 108 -18.77 -8.07 4.56
CA ASN A 108 -18.93 -6.74 5.12
C ASN A 108 -19.58 -5.82 4.08
N MET A 109 -20.62 -5.09 4.47
CA MET A 109 -21.34 -4.14 3.61
C MET A 109 -21.39 -2.76 4.27
N ASP A 110 -21.12 -1.70 3.50
CA ASP A 110 -21.31 -0.32 3.93
C ASP A 110 -22.68 0.20 3.45
N VAL A 111 -23.48 0.74 4.37
CA VAL A 111 -24.83 1.28 4.08
C VAL A 111 -24.83 2.79 4.33
N GLU A 112 -25.39 3.56 3.39
CA GLU A 112 -25.56 5.00 3.51
C GLU A 112 -26.69 5.35 4.50
N VAL A 113 -26.39 6.21 5.48
CA VAL A 113 -27.32 6.53 6.60
C VAL A 113 -27.56 8.02 6.82
N GLY A 114 -27.18 8.85 5.84
CA GLY A 114 -27.20 10.31 5.97
C GLY A 114 -26.06 10.82 6.85
N PRO A 115 -26.08 12.10 7.25
CA PRO A 115 -24.99 12.70 7.99
C PRO A 115 -24.96 12.16 9.43
N ILE A 116 -23.78 11.72 9.87
CA ILE A 116 -23.43 11.47 11.27
C ILE A 116 -22.57 12.64 11.73
N TRP A 117 -23.00 13.33 12.79
CA TRP A 117 -22.36 14.56 13.24
C TRP A 117 -21.22 14.33 14.24
N SER A 118 -21.27 13.23 15.00
CA SER A 118 -20.25 12.86 15.98
C SER A 118 -20.32 11.37 16.33
N HIS A 119 -19.29 10.87 17.04
CA HIS A 119 -19.32 9.50 17.56
C HIS A 119 -20.45 9.30 18.59
N GLU A 120 -20.83 10.33 19.35
CA GLU A 120 -21.98 10.26 20.27
C GLU A 120 -23.31 10.16 19.53
N ASP A 121 -23.49 10.94 18.45
CA ASP A 121 -24.65 10.87 17.57
C ASP A 121 -24.82 9.46 16.98
N TYR A 122 -23.70 8.85 16.56
CA TYR A 122 -23.66 7.46 16.13
C TYR A 122 -24.15 6.50 17.24
N LEU A 123 -23.66 6.62 18.47
CA LEU A 123 -24.05 5.72 19.57
C LEU A 123 -25.53 5.81 19.94
N ILE A 124 -26.15 6.98 19.80
CA ILE A 124 -27.58 7.18 20.08
C ILE A 124 -28.44 6.55 18.97
N ARG A 125 -28.00 6.65 17.72
CA ARG A 125 -28.77 6.23 16.54
C ARG A 125 -28.53 4.77 16.17
N LYS A 126 -27.36 4.19 16.50
CA LYS A 126 -27.01 2.81 16.11
C LYS A 126 -28.06 1.79 16.54
N ASP A 127 -28.53 1.86 17.77
CA ASP A 127 -29.46 0.87 18.32
C ASP A 127 -30.90 1.13 17.87
N ARG A 128 -31.23 2.38 17.53
CA ARG A 128 -32.57 2.81 17.13
C ARG A 128 -32.83 2.63 15.64
N GLU A 129 -31.87 2.99 14.81
CA GLU A 129 -32.04 3.10 13.36
C GLU A 129 -31.37 1.96 12.59
N TRP A 130 -30.25 1.43 13.10
CA TRP A 130 -29.35 0.60 12.28
C TRP A 130 -29.21 -0.84 12.75
N ALA A 131 -29.37 -1.12 14.05
CA ALA A 131 -29.15 -2.45 14.63
C ALA A 131 -30.01 -3.57 14.01
N ASN A 132 -31.19 -3.23 13.46
CA ASN A 132 -32.07 -4.19 12.79
C ASN A 132 -32.54 -3.69 11.41
N ALA A 133 -31.79 -2.78 10.79
CA ALA A 133 -32.17 -2.24 9.48
C ALA A 133 -32.18 -3.32 8.39
N ILE A 134 -31.33 -4.35 8.54
CA ILE A 134 -31.19 -5.45 7.59
C ILE A 134 -31.33 -6.78 8.36
N PRO A 135 -32.35 -7.60 8.06
CA PRO A 135 -32.52 -8.89 8.72
C PRO A 135 -31.32 -9.82 8.48
N GLY A 136 -30.72 -10.33 9.54
CA GLY A 136 -29.60 -11.29 9.46
C GLY A 136 -28.21 -10.68 9.27
N TRP A 137 -28.07 -9.36 9.44
CA TRP A 137 -26.78 -8.66 9.42
C TRP A 137 -26.54 -7.94 10.75
N GLU A 138 -25.35 -8.09 11.30
CA GLU A 138 -24.92 -7.44 12.54
C GLU A 138 -24.17 -6.14 12.25
N LEU A 139 -24.46 -5.09 13.01
CA LEU A 139 -23.75 -3.82 12.89
C LEU A 139 -22.32 -3.96 13.46
N THR A 140 -21.30 -3.66 12.65
CA THR A 140 -19.88 -3.83 13.03
C THR A 140 -19.38 -2.84 14.08
N GLY A 141 -20.08 -1.73 14.27
CA GLY A 141 -19.60 -0.61 15.09
C GLY A 141 -18.73 0.41 14.33
N GLN A 142 -18.33 0.10 13.10
CA GLN A 142 -17.50 0.98 12.27
C GLN A 142 -18.37 1.92 11.44
N TRP A 143 -17.98 3.19 11.38
CA TRP A 143 -18.63 4.20 10.55
C TRP A 143 -17.59 5.20 10.01
N ARG A 144 -17.90 5.82 8.87
CA ARG A 144 -17.07 6.89 8.30
C ARG A 144 -17.92 7.90 7.53
N THR A 145 -17.48 9.14 7.50
CA THR A 145 -18.13 10.20 6.70
C THR A 145 -17.56 10.19 5.29
N THR A 146 -18.42 9.95 4.29
CA THR A 146 -18.04 9.98 2.87
C THR A 146 -18.15 11.38 2.30
N VAL A 147 -19.24 12.09 2.62
CA VAL A 147 -19.48 13.48 2.21
C VAL A 147 -19.70 14.35 3.44
N PRO A 148 -18.76 15.26 3.77
CA PRO A 148 -18.86 16.12 4.95
C PRO A 148 -20.21 16.86 5.03
N GLY A 149 -20.91 16.69 6.15
CA GLY A 149 -22.20 17.34 6.42
C GLY A 149 -23.38 16.85 5.56
N LYS A 150 -23.21 15.80 4.75
CA LYS A 150 -24.28 15.25 3.90
C LYS A 150 -24.46 13.75 4.02
N MET A 151 -23.38 12.97 4.07
CA MET A 151 -23.47 11.51 4.00
C MET A 151 -22.37 10.83 4.81
N SER A 152 -22.78 9.84 5.58
CA SER A 152 -21.93 8.90 6.29
C SER A 152 -22.40 7.48 6.01
N VAL A 153 -21.49 6.52 6.16
CA VAL A 153 -21.75 5.10 5.99
C VAL A 153 -21.49 4.35 7.28
N VAL A 154 -22.27 3.30 7.51
CA VAL A 154 -22.09 2.36 8.63
C VAL A 154 -21.86 0.95 8.09
N GLY A 155 -20.95 0.22 8.74
CA GLY A 155 -20.57 -1.13 8.32
C GLY A 155 -21.44 -2.20 8.97
N TYR A 156 -21.91 -3.14 8.17
CA TYR A 156 -22.60 -4.36 8.57
C TYR A 156 -21.76 -5.58 8.24
N LYS A 157 -21.94 -6.64 9.02
CA LYS A 157 -21.32 -7.94 8.82
C LYS A 157 -22.40 -9.02 8.86
N LYS A 158 -22.31 -10.00 7.97
CA LYS A 158 -23.07 -11.24 8.06
C LYS A 158 -22.28 -12.34 8.75
#